data_AF-A0A9Q1CFS4-F1
#
_entry.id   AF-A0A9Q1CFS4-F1
#
_cell.length_a   1.000
_cell.length_b   1.000
_cell.length_c   1.000
_cell.angle_alpha   90.00
_cell.angle_beta   90.00
_cell.angle_gamma   90.00
#
_symmetry.space_group_name_H-M   'P 1'
#
loop_
_entity.id
_entity.type
_entity.pdbx_description
1 polymer ?
#
loop_
_entity_poly.entity_id
_entity_poly.type
_entity_poly.pdbx_seq_one_letter_code
_entity_poly.pdbx_strand_id
1 'polypeptide(L)'
;MNITAGFLKKKSGQLIVLRRPQEDEESTAEMYGPCPFCLGFLKMSELWRQKKSSQFAKDKTDSSSLRKMSKMMLAESIAEPGVSSNLHKYVFSSMKRDQESLISKNDPLICKFGMDHLDTKSVRSAHVVSQQMRLLSRLLLEIRKLPPCCPAPNKDLAHILNPSHFDVLVEGIKKLCKYQAGNLHDDCPGSFSTPSVVLKLGPYLKECAMLQRGKALREGDVDVVSSVDRFLQLHVSEYKKLSSIAVKQKDTAKFNKQDMLPLTSDIKKLRDYQVAEIERLSKLVNEDNISSYRQLCNVFLSRVICFNKRRSGEASLMKIASYKD
;
A
#
# COMPACT_ATOMS: atom_id res chain seq x y z
N MET A 1 -30.18 -14.95 2.18
CA MET A 1 -28.89 -14.38 2.66
C MET A 1 -28.57 -12.99 2.10
N ASN A 2 -29.55 -12.18 1.66
CA ASN A 2 -29.31 -10.86 1.04
C ASN A 2 -29.61 -9.65 1.95
N ILE A 3 -30.14 -9.87 3.17
CA ILE A 3 -30.68 -8.81 4.03
C ILE A 3 -29.54 -8.00 4.71
N THR A 4 -28.43 -8.66 5.07
CA THR A 4 -27.29 -8.01 5.73
C THR A 4 -26.30 -7.31 4.79
N ALA A 5 -26.37 -7.53 3.47
CA ALA A 5 -25.49 -6.84 2.53
C ALA A 5 -26.03 -5.46 2.13
N GLY A 6 -27.35 -5.35 1.93
CA GLY A 6 -27.99 -4.13 1.41
C GLY A 6 -27.93 -2.93 2.35
N PHE A 7 -27.95 -3.14 3.67
CA PHE A 7 -27.90 -2.04 4.64
C PHE A 7 -26.50 -1.40 4.72
N LEU A 8 -25.42 -2.19 4.54
CA LEU A 8 -24.05 -1.68 4.54
C LEU A 8 -23.82 -0.71 3.39
N LYS A 9 -24.41 -1.00 2.22
CA LYS A 9 -24.36 -0.12 1.04
C LYS A 9 -25.15 1.17 1.22
N LYS A 10 -26.35 1.08 1.83
CA LYS A 10 -27.24 2.23 2.04
C LYS A 10 -26.86 3.08 3.27
N LYS A 11 -25.93 2.60 4.11
CA LYS A 11 -25.56 3.20 5.42
C LYS A 11 -26.80 3.51 6.28
N SER A 12 -27.86 2.71 6.15
CA SER A 12 -29.16 2.92 6.80
C SER A 12 -29.72 1.59 7.30
N GLY A 13 -30.18 1.53 8.56
CA GLY A 13 -30.76 0.34 9.18
C GLY A 13 -29.98 -0.16 10.40
N GLN A 14 -30.34 -1.34 10.91
CA GLN A 14 -29.72 -1.94 12.09
C GLN A 14 -28.87 -3.15 11.71
N LEU A 15 -27.65 -3.24 12.26
CA LEU A 15 -26.79 -4.40 12.12
C LEU A 15 -27.06 -5.40 13.25
N ILE A 16 -27.48 -6.61 12.88
CA ILE A 16 -27.68 -7.70 13.84
C ILE A 16 -26.31 -8.34 14.15
N VAL A 17 -25.90 -8.26 15.41
CA VAL A 17 -24.61 -8.77 15.90
C VAL A 17 -24.84 -9.94 16.87
N LEU A 18 -23.96 -10.94 16.83
CA LEU A 18 -23.98 -12.09 17.75
C LEU A 18 -23.74 -11.68 19.20
N ARG A 19 -23.02 -10.57 19.42
CA ARG A 19 -22.71 -10.01 20.74
C ARG A 19 -22.97 -8.52 20.69
N ARG A 20 -23.91 -8.05 21.52
CA ARG A 20 -24.19 -6.62 21.66
C ARG A 20 -22.99 -5.92 22.29
N PRO A 21 -22.62 -4.73 21.79
CA PRO A 21 -21.67 -3.86 22.49
C PRO A 21 -22.25 -3.46 23.86
N GLN A 22 -21.38 -3.10 24.80
CA GLN A 22 -21.83 -2.45 26.03
C GLN A 22 -22.32 -1.02 25.73
N GLU A 23 -23.19 -0.48 26.58
CA GLU A 23 -23.82 0.83 26.37
C GLU A 23 -22.78 1.97 26.26
N ASP A 24 -21.64 1.81 26.94
CA ASP A 24 -20.58 2.82 27.02
C ASP A 24 -19.54 2.71 25.89
N GLU A 25 -19.69 1.73 24.98
CA GLU A 25 -18.66 1.39 24.01
C GLU A 25 -18.96 1.96 22.61
N GLU A 26 -18.17 2.96 22.19
CA GLU A 26 -18.23 3.51 20.83
C GLU A 26 -18.09 2.39 19.78
N SER A 27 -19.17 2.17 19.02
CA SER A 27 -19.29 1.01 18.13
C SER A 27 -19.84 1.44 16.78
N THR A 28 -18.98 1.57 15.77
CA THR A 28 -19.39 1.86 14.38
C THR A 28 -19.57 0.58 13.57
N ALA A 29 -20.42 0.61 12.55
CA ALA A 29 -20.68 -0.56 11.68
C ALA A 29 -19.39 -1.15 11.06
N GLU A 30 -18.39 -0.31 10.76
CA GLU A 30 -17.09 -0.71 10.20
C GLU A 30 -16.21 -1.53 11.15
N MET A 31 -16.52 -1.50 12.45
CA MET A 31 -15.84 -2.31 13.47
C MET A 31 -16.31 -3.77 13.45
N TYR A 32 -17.44 -4.06 12.81
CA TYR A 32 -18.05 -5.39 12.75
C TYR A 32 -17.80 -6.06 11.41
N GLY A 33 -17.83 -7.39 11.41
CA GLY A 33 -17.79 -8.17 10.18
C GLY A 33 -18.27 -9.60 10.39
N PRO A 34 -18.62 -10.32 9.31
CA PRO A 34 -19.11 -11.68 9.38
C PRO A 34 -17.96 -12.62 9.76
N CYS A 35 -18.23 -13.59 10.63
CA CYS A 35 -17.32 -14.70 10.84
C CYS A 35 -17.15 -15.49 9.54
N PRO A 36 -15.92 -15.77 9.08
CA PRO A 36 -15.70 -16.55 7.86
C PRO A 36 -16.24 -17.99 7.90
N PHE A 37 -16.62 -18.50 9.08
CA PHE A 37 -17.09 -19.86 9.27
C PHE A 37 -18.60 -19.93 9.55
N CYS A 38 -19.10 -19.14 10.50
CA CYS A 38 -20.50 -19.19 10.92
C CYS A 38 -21.36 -18.03 10.39
N LEU A 39 -20.76 -17.10 9.63
CA LEU A 39 -21.41 -15.93 9.00
C LEU A 39 -22.07 -14.90 9.93
N GLY A 40 -22.21 -15.20 11.23
CA GLY A 40 -22.69 -14.24 12.21
C GLY A 40 -21.75 -13.05 12.34
N PHE A 41 -22.32 -11.85 12.54
CA PHE A 41 -21.57 -10.60 12.66
C PHE A 41 -21.10 -10.38 14.09
N LEU A 42 -19.85 -9.98 14.25
CA LEU A 42 -19.27 -9.61 15.54
C LEU A 42 -18.15 -8.58 15.34
N LYS A 43 -17.69 -8.00 16.44
CA LYS A 43 -16.54 -7.07 16.41
C LYS A 43 -15.34 -7.80 15.82
N MET A 44 -14.66 -7.13 14.89
CA MET A 44 -13.49 -7.70 14.21
C MET A 44 -12.36 -8.05 15.18
N SER A 45 -12.25 -7.30 16.29
CA SER A 45 -11.32 -7.58 17.39
C SER A 45 -11.63 -8.88 18.13
N GLU A 46 -12.86 -9.37 18.04
CA GLU A 46 -13.36 -10.55 18.77
C GLU A 46 -13.50 -11.80 17.90
N LEU A 47 -13.24 -11.70 16.59
CA LEU A 47 -13.34 -12.84 15.65
C LEU A 47 -12.54 -14.07 16.09
N TRP A 48 -11.40 -13.85 16.75
CA TRP A 48 -10.57 -14.93 17.28
C TRP A 48 -11.26 -15.68 18.44
N ARG A 49 -12.10 -15.01 19.25
CA ARG A 49 -12.86 -15.66 20.33
C ARG A 49 -13.95 -16.55 19.74
N GLN A 50 -14.66 -16.06 18.73
CA GLN A 50 -15.69 -16.85 18.05
C GLN A 50 -15.11 -18.06 17.32
N LYS A 51 -13.91 -17.94 16.75
CA LYS A 51 -13.19 -19.07 16.16
C LYS A 51 -13.09 -20.25 17.14
N LYS A 52 -12.72 -20.01 18.40
CA LYS A 52 -12.58 -21.07 19.42
C LYS A 52 -13.88 -21.82 19.71
N SER A 53 -15.02 -21.17 19.52
CA SER A 53 -16.34 -21.74 19.79
C SER A 53 -17.01 -22.32 18.54
N SER A 54 -16.46 -22.10 17.35
CA SER A 54 -17.08 -22.51 16.10
C SER A 54 -16.59 -23.90 15.70
N GLN A 55 -17.52 -24.85 15.59
CA GLN A 55 -17.26 -26.22 15.13
C GLN A 55 -16.70 -26.27 13.69
N PHE A 56 -16.85 -25.18 12.92
CA PHE A 56 -16.43 -25.06 11.53
C PHE A 56 -15.05 -24.39 11.37
N ALA A 57 -14.41 -23.98 12.46
CA ALA A 57 -13.12 -23.30 12.42
C ALA A 57 -11.97 -24.28 12.18
N LYS A 58 -11.08 -23.96 11.24
CA LYS A 58 -9.79 -24.66 11.08
C LYS A 58 -8.76 -24.08 12.06
N ASP A 59 -8.05 -24.93 12.80
CA ASP A 59 -7.15 -24.51 13.88
C ASP A 59 -6.02 -23.56 13.45
N LYS A 60 -5.61 -23.58 12.18
CA LYS A 60 -4.38 -22.89 11.72
C LYS A 60 -4.54 -21.41 11.35
N THR A 61 -5.74 -20.83 11.35
CA THR A 61 -5.93 -19.43 10.90
C THR A 61 -5.64 -18.41 12.00
N ASP A 62 -4.71 -17.48 11.78
CA ASP A 62 -4.39 -16.40 12.73
C ASP A 62 -5.45 -15.28 12.76
N SER A 63 -5.39 -14.42 13.78
CA SER A 63 -6.37 -13.34 13.98
C SER A 63 -6.33 -12.28 12.86
N SER A 64 -5.18 -12.09 12.21
CA SER A 64 -5.00 -11.15 11.10
C SER A 64 -5.72 -11.66 9.85
N SER A 65 -5.52 -12.93 9.50
CA SER A 65 -6.16 -13.57 8.36
C SER A 65 -7.66 -13.69 8.54
N LEU A 66 -8.15 -13.99 9.75
CA LEU A 66 -9.59 -13.98 10.05
C LEU A 66 -10.22 -12.61 9.74
N ARG A 67 -9.58 -11.53 10.20
CA ARG A 67 -10.05 -10.17 9.95
C ARG A 67 -10.02 -9.84 8.45
N LYS A 68 -8.97 -10.26 7.74
CA LYS A 68 -8.86 -10.06 6.30
C LYS A 68 -9.97 -10.79 5.54
N MET A 69 -10.21 -12.07 5.84
CA MET A 69 -11.26 -12.87 5.20
C MET A 69 -12.64 -12.25 5.44
N SER A 70 -12.94 -11.88 6.67
CA SER A 70 -14.21 -11.25 7.03
C SER A 70 -14.44 -9.94 6.26
N LYS A 71 -13.42 -9.10 6.09
CA LYS A 71 -13.49 -7.90 5.24
C LYS A 71 -13.70 -8.22 3.76
N MET A 72 -13.04 -9.26 3.25
CA MET A 72 -13.18 -9.68 1.84
C MET A 72 -14.62 -10.15 1.54
N MET A 73 -15.29 -10.78 2.50
CA MET A 73 -16.70 -11.20 2.35
C MET A 73 -17.68 -10.02 2.27
N LEU A 74 -17.29 -8.84 2.74
CA LEU A 74 -18.09 -7.63 2.66
C LEU A 74 -17.72 -6.71 1.49
N ALA A 75 -16.72 -7.09 0.69
CA ALA A 75 -16.13 -6.20 -0.30
C ALA A 75 -17.14 -5.72 -1.36
N GLU A 76 -18.02 -6.59 -1.84
CA GLU A 76 -19.06 -6.24 -2.82
C GLU A 76 -20.20 -5.42 -2.19
N SER A 77 -20.53 -5.70 -0.93
CA SER A 77 -21.61 -5.03 -0.20
C SER A 77 -21.24 -3.62 0.26
N ILE A 78 -19.95 -3.34 0.44
CA ILE A 78 -19.43 -2.05 0.90
C ILE A 78 -18.90 -1.20 -0.27
N ALA A 79 -18.68 -1.78 -1.45
CA ALA A 79 -18.18 -1.04 -2.61
C ALA A 79 -19.06 0.18 -2.93
N GLU A 80 -18.49 1.36 -2.76
CA GLU A 80 -19.14 2.62 -3.12
C GLU A 80 -19.25 2.72 -4.65
N PRO A 81 -20.28 3.41 -5.18
CA PRO A 81 -20.41 3.63 -6.62
C PRO A 81 -19.14 4.24 -7.21
N GLY A 82 -18.55 3.59 -8.21
CA GLY A 82 -17.30 4.04 -8.84
C GLY A 82 -16.01 3.45 -8.26
N VAL A 83 -16.08 2.59 -7.23
CA VAL A 83 -14.93 1.82 -6.73
C VAL A 83 -15.04 0.35 -7.17
N SER A 84 -13.97 -0.18 -7.79
CA SER A 84 -13.96 -1.57 -8.26
C SER A 84 -13.97 -2.57 -7.10
N SER A 85 -14.68 -3.70 -7.28
CA SER A 85 -14.70 -4.80 -6.32
C SER A 85 -13.29 -5.36 -6.05
N ASN A 86 -12.43 -5.35 -7.07
CA ASN A 86 -11.03 -5.74 -6.98
C ASN A 86 -10.22 -4.84 -6.02
N LEU A 87 -10.39 -3.52 -6.08
CA LEU A 87 -9.73 -2.60 -5.15
C LEU A 87 -10.15 -2.90 -3.71
N HIS A 88 -11.44 -3.11 -3.49
CA HIS A 88 -11.98 -3.39 -2.17
C HIS A 88 -11.47 -4.74 -1.62
N LYS A 89 -11.46 -5.78 -2.47
CA LYS A 89 -11.06 -7.14 -2.12
C LYS A 89 -9.56 -7.27 -1.87
N TYR A 90 -8.72 -6.73 -2.73
CA TYR A 90 -7.27 -6.96 -2.70
C TYR A 90 -6.49 -5.88 -1.96
N VAL A 91 -6.95 -4.62 -2.01
CA VAL A 91 -6.24 -3.48 -1.43
C VAL A 91 -6.86 -3.09 -0.08
N PHE A 92 -8.13 -2.69 -0.04
CA PHE A 92 -8.76 -2.16 1.18
C PHE A 92 -8.90 -3.17 2.31
N SER A 93 -9.13 -4.45 1.99
CA SER A 93 -9.20 -5.52 2.99
C SER A 93 -7.90 -5.65 3.81
N SER A 94 -6.76 -5.36 3.18
CA SER A 94 -5.42 -5.48 3.76
C SER A 94 -4.94 -4.21 4.48
N MET A 95 -5.57 -3.06 4.21
CA MET A 95 -5.21 -1.79 4.84
C MET A 95 -5.48 -1.81 6.34
N LYS A 96 -4.60 -1.12 7.08
CA LYS A 96 -4.76 -0.87 8.52
C LYS A 96 -5.97 0.04 8.74
N ARG A 97 -6.45 0.10 9.99
CA ARG A 97 -7.46 1.08 10.38
C ARG A 97 -6.75 2.29 10.97
N ASP A 98 -6.42 3.24 10.13
CA ASP A 98 -5.81 4.50 10.49
C ASP A 98 -6.37 5.63 9.61
N GLN A 99 -6.08 6.87 9.98
CA GLN A 99 -6.56 8.06 9.26
C GLN A 99 -6.12 8.07 7.79
N GLU A 100 -4.90 7.59 7.50
CA GLU A 100 -4.41 7.46 6.12
C GLU A 100 -5.27 6.51 5.29
N SER A 101 -5.65 5.37 5.86
CA SER A 101 -6.47 4.37 5.19
C SER A 101 -7.92 4.84 5.03
N LEU A 102 -8.42 5.66 5.95
CA LEU A 102 -9.75 6.28 5.83
C LEU A 102 -9.78 7.25 4.66
N ILE A 103 -8.81 8.16 4.57
CA ILE A 103 -8.69 9.11 3.46
C ILE A 103 -8.48 8.39 2.14
N SER A 104 -7.64 7.36 2.12
CA SER A 104 -7.36 6.58 0.89
C SER A 104 -8.61 5.93 0.30
N LYS A 105 -9.61 5.62 1.13
CA LYS A 105 -10.86 4.97 0.72
C LYS A 105 -11.95 5.96 0.32
N ASN A 106 -11.92 7.15 0.92
CA ASN A 106 -12.97 8.15 0.76
C ASN A 106 -12.63 9.20 -0.31
N ASP A 107 -11.34 9.37 -0.66
CA ASP A 107 -10.92 10.30 -1.70
C ASP A 107 -11.13 9.70 -3.10
N PRO A 108 -12.00 10.29 -3.95
CA PRO A 108 -12.34 9.71 -5.25
C PRO A 108 -11.15 9.59 -6.19
N LEU A 109 -10.23 10.56 -6.15
CA LEU A 109 -9.08 10.59 -7.05
C LEU A 109 -8.00 9.58 -6.63
N ILE A 110 -7.76 9.43 -5.32
CA ILE A 110 -6.87 8.40 -4.78
C ILE A 110 -7.43 7.00 -5.09
N CYS A 111 -8.75 6.80 -4.93
CA CYS A 111 -9.40 5.55 -5.32
C CYS A 111 -9.21 5.24 -6.81
N LYS A 112 -9.42 6.23 -7.69
CA LYS A 112 -9.20 6.08 -9.13
C LYS A 112 -7.75 5.73 -9.48
N PHE A 113 -6.79 6.40 -8.85
CA PHE A 113 -5.37 6.08 -8.97
C PHE A 113 -5.07 4.63 -8.55
N GLY A 114 -5.65 4.19 -7.43
CA GLY A 114 -5.50 2.82 -6.94
C GLY A 114 -6.08 1.77 -7.88
N MET A 115 -7.24 2.04 -8.49
CA MET A 115 -7.84 1.14 -9.48
C MET A 115 -6.95 1.00 -10.71
N ASP A 116 -6.51 2.11 -11.29
CA ASP A 116 -5.68 2.12 -12.51
C ASP A 116 -4.35 1.37 -12.30
N HIS A 117 -3.72 1.55 -11.13
CA HIS A 117 -2.50 0.79 -10.78
C HIS A 117 -2.76 -0.69 -10.49
N LEU A 118 -3.96 -1.06 -10.04
CA LEU A 118 -4.30 -2.45 -9.80
C LEU A 118 -4.66 -3.16 -11.10
N ASP A 119 -5.30 -2.47 -12.05
CA ASP A 119 -5.72 -3.03 -13.34
C ASP A 119 -4.52 -3.17 -14.30
N THR A 120 -3.56 -2.25 -14.24
CA THR A 120 -2.32 -2.32 -15.02
C THR A 120 -1.28 -3.29 -14.45
N LYS A 121 -1.39 -3.67 -13.18
CA LYS A 121 -0.45 -4.57 -12.51
C LYS A 121 -1.13 -5.87 -12.08
N SER A 122 -0.36 -6.81 -11.52
CA SER A 122 -0.92 -8.06 -11.01
C SER A 122 -1.49 -7.88 -9.59
N VAL A 123 -2.40 -8.75 -9.17
CA VAL A 123 -2.90 -8.82 -7.78
C VAL A 123 -1.76 -8.91 -6.75
N ARG A 124 -0.59 -9.44 -7.12
CA ARG A 124 0.59 -9.52 -6.25
C ARG A 124 1.13 -8.14 -5.85
N SER A 125 0.86 -7.08 -6.62
CA SER A 125 1.25 -5.71 -6.27
C SER A 125 0.21 -4.97 -5.45
N ALA A 126 -0.89 -5.60 -5.01
CA ALA A 126 -1.91 -4.94 -4.19
C ALA A 126 -1.33 -4.26 -2.92
N HIS A 127 -0.30 -4.86 -2.31
CA HIS A 127 0.42 -4.23 -1.22
C HIS A 127 1.14 -2.94 -1.65
N VAL A 128 1.78 -2.95 -2.83
CA VAL A 128 2.45 -1.75 -3.37
C VAL A 128 1.43 -0.65 -3.64
N VAL A 129 0.32 -0.99 -4.31
CA VAL A 129 -0.78 -0.04 -4.58
C VAL A 129 -1.31 0.56 -3.27
N SER A 130 -1.52 -0.28 -2.24
CA SER A 130 -1.91 0.18 -0.91
C SER A 130 -0.95 1.21 -0.32
N GLN A 131 0.36 0.98 -0.42
CA GLN A 131 1.36 1.93 0.07
C GLN A 131 1.38 3.24 -0.74
N GLN A 132 1.15 3.18 -2.06
CA GLN A 132 1.08 4.37 -2.91
C GLN A 132 -0.13 5.23 -2.56
N MET A 133 -1.32 4.62 -2.44
CA MET A 133 -2.54 5.31 -2.03
C MET A 133 -2.38 5.95 -0.65
N ARG A 134 -1.81 5.21 0.32
CA ARG A 134 -1.55 5.73 1.67
C ARG A 134 -0.56 6.88 1.68
N LEU A 135 0.43 6.87 0.78
CA LEU A 135 1.39 7.96 0.67
C LEU A 135 0.71 9.26 0.19
N LEU A 136 -0.18 9.17 -0.79
CA LEU A 136 -1.01 10.30 -1.22
C LEU A 136 -1.90 10.80 -0.08
N SER A 137 -2.53 9.90 0.66
CA SER A 137 -3.37 10.25 1.82
C SER A 137 -2.59 10.92 2.94
N ARG A 138 -1.35 10.46 3.20
CA ARG A 138 -0.46 11.10 4.17
C ARG A 138 -0.07 12.51 3.76
N LEU A 139 0.18 12.74 2.47
CA LEU A 139 0.41 14.08 1.96
C LEU A 139 -0.84 14.96 2.12
N LEU A 140 -2.02 14.45 1.78
CA LEU A 140 -3.27 15.20 1.91
C LEU A 140 -3.55 15.58 3.37
N LEU A 141 -3.25 14.69 4.32
CA LEU A 141 -3.31 14.99 5.75
C LEU A 141 -2.42 16.16 6.16
N GLU A 142 -1.18 16.21 5.68
CA GLU A 142 -0.28 17.31 5.99
C GLU A 142 -0.75 18.64 5.35
N ILE A 143 -1.24 18.59 4.12
CA ILE A 143 -1.75 19.77 3.41
C ILE A 143 -2.99 20.36 4.12
N ARG A 144 -3.89 19.52 4.62
CA ARG A 144 -5.10 19.98 5.35
C ARG A 144 -4.79 20.74 6.65
N LYS A 145 -3.56 20.63 7.17
CA LYS A 145 -3.08 21.39 8.34
C LYS A 145 -2.54 22.77 7.98
N LEU A 146 -2.42 23.10 6.69
CA LEU A 146 -1.83 24.36 6.21
C LEU A 146 -2.91 25.39 5.84
N PRO A 147 -2.72 26.69 6.13
CA PRO A 147 -3.49 27.76 5.49
C PRO A 147 -3.23 27.78 3.98
N PRO A 148 -4.22 28.05 3.11
CA PRO A 148 -5.63 28.40 3.35
C PRO A 148 -6.56 27.17 3.43
N CYS A 149 -6.00 25.95 3.51
CA CYS A 149 -6.77 24.70 3.55
C CYS A 149 -7.29 24.35 4.95
N CYS A 150 -6.80 25.03 5.99
CA CYS A 150 -7.24 24.87 7.36
C CYS A 150 -8.41 25.83 7.70
N PRO A 151 -9.49 25.39 8.37
CA PRO A 151 -9.88 24.03 8.73
C PRO A 151 -11.00 23.53 7.81
N ALA A 152 -10.69 23.18 6.55
CA ALA A 152 -11.69 22.63 5.64
C ALA A 152 -11.56 21.10 5.55
N PRO A 153 -12.42 20.32 6.23
CA PRO A 153 -12.37 18.85 6.19
C PRO A 153 -12.70 18.24 4.81
N ASN A 154 -13.22 19.04 3.88
CA ASN A 154 -13.74 18.59 2.58
C ASN A 154 -12.82 18.85 1.37
N LYS A 155 -11.54 19.20 1.58
CA LYS A 155 -10.60 19.34 0.46
C LYS A 155 -10.03 17.97 0.09
N ASP A 156 -10.57 17.37 -0.97
CA ASP A 156 -10.06 16.17 -1.61
C ASP A 156 -8.79 16.45 -2.42
N LEU A 157 -8.12 15.40 -2.91
CA LEU A 157 -6.90 15.54 -3.69
C LEU A 157 -7.15 16.34 -4.98
N ALA A 158 -8.31 16.17 -5.63
CA ALA A 158 -8.65 16.88 -6.85
C ALA A 158 -8.70 18.41 -6.66
N HIS A 159 -9.19 18.88 -5.51
CA HIS A 159 -9.17 20.28 -5.13
C HIS A 159 -7.75 20.83 -4.92
N ILE A 160 -6.84 20.00 -4.38
CA ILE A 160 -5.44 20.38 -4.14
C ILE A 160 -4.63 20.44 -5.45
N LEU A 161 -4.97 19.61 -6.45
CA LEU A 161 -4.30 19.61 -7.76
C LEU A 161 -4.80 20.76 -8.66
N ASN A 162 -4.70 21.98 -8.15
CA ASN A 162 -5.06 23.22 -8.83
C ASN A 162 -3.85 24.18 -8.80
N PRO A 163 -3.63 25.01 -9.84
CA PRO A 163 -2.56 26.01 -9.85
C PRO A 163 -2.54 26.90 -8.61
N SER A 164 -3.71 27.34 -8.11
CA SER A 164 -3.82 28.22 -6.95
C SER A 164 -3.36 27.59 -5.63
N HIS A 165 -3.26 26.26 -5.58
CA HIS A 165 -2.84 25.50 -4.40
C HIS A 165 -1.44 24.91 -4.55
N PHE A 166 -0.72 25.24 -5.63
CA PHE A 166 0.58 24.63 -5.93
C PHE A 166 1.62 24.90 -4.83
N ASP A 167 1.69 26.13 -4.32
CA ASP A 167 2.60 26.49 -3.23
C ASP A 167 2.28 25.74 -1.93
N VAL A 168 0.99 25.58 -1.62
CA VAL A 168 0.50 24.85 -0.45
C VAL A 168 0.83 23.36 -0.59
N LEU A 169 0.72 22.80 -1.80
CA LEU A 169 1.13 21.44 -2.10
C LEU A 169 2.64 21.26 -1.88
N VAL A 170 3.46 22.17 -2.39
CA VAL A 170 4.92 22.14 -2.20
C VAL A 170 5.28 22.23 -0.72
N GLU A 171 4.64 23.12 0.03
CA GLU A 171 4.85 23.27 1.47
C GLU A 171 4.42 22.01 2.24
N GLY A 172 3.29 21.40 1.87
CA GLY A 172 2.86 20.11 2.43
C GLY A 172 3.87 18.99 2.20
N ILE A 173 4.48 18.93 1.02
CA ILE A 173 5.55 17.96 0.71
C ILE A 173 6.80 18.24 1.54
N LYS A 174 7.20 19.51 1.68
CA LYS A 174 8.33 19.92 2.51
C LYS A 174 8.13 19.51 3.97
N LYS A 175 6.95 19.79 4.55
CA LYS A 175 6.62 19.36 5.93
C LYS A 175 6.61 17.85 6.08
N LEU A 176 5.96 17.13 5.16
CA LEU A 176 5.90 15.67 5.18
C LEU A 176 7.31 15.04 5.15
N CYS A 177 8.20 15.60 4.33
CA CYS A 177 9.55 15.09 4.15
C CYS A 177 10.58 15.69 5.12
N LYS A 178 10.12 16.50 6.08
CA LYS A 178 10.94 17.25 7.06
C LYS A 178 12.09 17.99 6.36
N TYR A 179 11.73 18.83 5.39
CA TYR A 179 12.68 19.67 4.69
C TYR A 179 13.35 20.65 5.65
N GLN A 180 14.66 20.74 5.57
CA GLN A 180 15.47 21.75 6.23
C GLN A 180 16.07 22.64 5.14
N ALA A 181 15.78 23.94 5.23
CA ALA A 181 16.42 24.92 4.36
C ALA A 181 17.92 24.95 4.68
N GLY A 182 18.74 24.85 3.64
CA GLY A 182 20.18 24.99 3.79
C GLY A 182 20.62 26.42 3.52
N ASN A 183 21.88 26.71 3.81
CA ASN A 183 22.48 27.99 3.50
C ASN A 183 23.08 27.93 2.09
N LEU A 184 22.75 28.91 1.26
CA LEU A 184 23.33 29.04 -0.09
C LEU A 184 24.86 29.19 -0.06
N HIS A 185 25.42 29.69 1.05
CA HIS A 185 26.86 29.82 1.24
C HIS A 185 27.61 28.47 1.38
N ASP A 186 26.91 27.40 1.77
CA ASP A 186 27.51 26.08 2.01
C ASP A 186 27.25 25.08 0.86
N ASP A 187 26.91 25.57 -0.34
CA ASP A 187 26.48 24.75 -1.51
C ASP A 187 25.34 23.76 -1.18
N CYS A 188 24.59 24.02 -0.11
CA CYS A 188 23.51 23.18 0.37
C CYS A 188 22.18 23.91 0.19
N PRO A 189 21.46 23.70 -0.93
CA PRO A 189 20.16 24.36 -1.14
C PRO A 189 19.09 23.92 -0.13
N GLY A 190 19.31 22.80 0.55
CA GLY A 190 18.46 22.22 1.58
C GLY A 190 18.49 20.70 1.57
N SER A 191 17.87 20.10 2.57
CA SER A 191 17.91 18.65 2.79
C SER A 191 16.56 18.08 3.23
N PHE A 192 16.20 16.92 2.69
CA PHE A 192 15.06 16.13 3.15
C PHE A 192 15.52 14.99 4.07
N SER A 193 14.73 14.69 5.10
CA SER A 193 14.91 13.49 5.91
C SER A 193 14.54 12.22 5.14
N THR A 194 13.56 12.31 4.24
CA THR A 194 13.10 11.19 3.40
C THR A 194 13.08 11.53 1.91
N PRO A 195 14.25 11.70 1.25
CA PRO A 195 14.34 12.10 -0.16
C PRO A 195 13.57 11.16 -1.11
N SER A 196 13.52 9.86 -0.79
CA SER A 196 12.79 8.87 -1.57
C SER A 196 11.27 9.11 -1.63
N VAL A 197 10.69 9.80 -0.63
CA VAL A 197 9.26 10.14 -0.63
C VAL A 197 8.98 11.24 -1.65
N VAL A 198 9.82 12.27 -1.69
CA VAL A 198 9.76 13.34 -2.71
C VAL A 198 9.80 12.73 -4.10
N LEU A 199 10.79 11.87 -4.38
CA LEU A 199 10.93 11.25 -5.71
C LEU A 199 9.74 10.35 -6.12
N LYS A 200 9.01 9.80 -5.15
CA LYS A 200 7.80 9.01 -5.41
C LYS A 200 6.56 9.88 -5.63
N LEU A 201 6.40 10.94 -4.83
CA LEU A 201 5.22 11.79 -4.85
C LEU A 201 5.06 12.53 -6.18
N GLY A 202 6.16 13.01 -6.78
CA GLY A 202 6.11 13.74 -8.06
C GLY A 202 5.33 12.99 -9.14
N PRO A 203 5.79 11.81 -9.57
CA PRO A 203 5.08 10.98 -10.54
C PRO A 203 3.63 10.68 -10.15
N TYR A 204 3.37 10.36 -8.87
CA TYR A 204 2.00 10.04 -8.43
C TYR A 204 1.05 11.23 -8.55
N LEU A 205 1.50 12.43 -8.18
CA LEU A 205 0.71 13.66 -8.31
C LEU A 205 0.44 14.00 -9.78
N LYS A 206 1.44 13.81 -10.64
CA LYS A 206 1.28 13.98 -12.10
C LYS A 206 0.24 12.99 -12.65
N GLU A 207 0.32 11.72 -12.28
CA GLU A 207 -0.66 10.69 -12.69
C GLU A 207 -2.07 11.02 -12.19
N CYS A 208 -2.24 11.43 -10.93
CA CYS A 208 -3.52 11.89 -10.39
C CYS A 208 -4.08 13.09 -11.18
N ALA A 209 -3.25 14.09 -11.49
CA ALA A 209 -3.67 15.23 -12.31
C ALA A 209 -4.10 14.78 -13.73
N MET A 210 -3.36 13.86 -14.35
CA MET A 210 -3.75 13.28 -15.65
C MET A 210 -5.09 12.52 -15.58
N LEU A 211 -5.36 11.79 -14.49
CA LEU A 211 -6.62 11.09 -14.27
C LEU A 211 -7.81 12.06 -14.11
N GLN A 212 -7.58 13.21 -13.47
CA GLN A 212 -8.55 14.31 -13.34
C GLN A 212 -8.79 14.98 -14.70
N ARG A 213 -7.73 15.30 -15.44
CA ARG A 213 -7.80 15.82 -16.81
C ARG A 213 -8.61 14.91 -17.73
N GLY A 214 -8.31 13.61 -17.73
CA GLY A 214 -9.01 12.63 -18.54
C GLY A 214 -10.48 12.45 -18.16
N LYS A 215 -10.86 12.73 -16.90
CA LYS A 215 -12.26 12.78 -16.47
C LYS A 215 -12.95 14.01 -17.06
N ALA A 216 -12.37 15.19 -16.85
CA ALA A 216 -12.92 16.47 -17.32
C ALA A 216 -13.09 16.51 -18.85
N LEU A 217 -12.13 15.95 -19.60
CA LEU A 217 -12.24 15.82 -21.06
C LEU A 217 -13.45 14.98 -21.51
N ARG A 218 -13.77 13.90 -20.79
CA ARG A 218 -14.93 13.06 -21.10
C ARG A 218 -16.25 13.72 -20.74
N GLU A 219 -16.22 14.58 -19.73
CA GLU A 219 -17.39 15.35 -19.25
C GLU A 219 -17.59 16.65 -20.03
N GLY A 220 -16.63 17.06 -20.86
CA GLY A 220 -16.67 18.31 -21.62
C GLY A 220 -16.38 19.56 -20.79
N ASP A 221 -15.80 19.41 -19.60
CA ASP A 221 -15.48 20.51 -18.69
C ASP A 221 -14.14 21.18 -19.07
N VAL A 222 -14.23 22.20 -19.92
CA VAL A 222 -13.07 22.92 -20.46
C VAL A 222 -12.30 23.68 -19.37
N ASP A 223 -13.00 24.21 -18.36
CA ASP A 223 -12.39 25.00 -17.29
C ASP A 223 -11.52 24.12 -16.40
N VAL A 224 -12.01 22.93 -16.03
CA VAL A 224 -11.21 21.96 -15.26
C VAL A 224 -10.02 21.47 -16.08
N VAL A 225 -10.19 21.21 -17.38
CA VAL A 225 -9.06 20.82 -18.25
C VAL A 225 -7.99 21.90 -18.28
N SER A 226 -8.37 23.16 -18.50
CA SER A 226 -7.44 24.30 -18.54
C SER A 226 -6.72 24.49 -17.20
N SER A 227 -7.43 24.38 -16.08
CA SER A 227 -6.87 24.45 -14.74
C SER A 227 -5.83 23.34 -14.48
N VAL A 228 -6.17 22.10 -14.82
CA VAL A 228 -5.26 20.95 -14.65
C VAL A 228 -4.04 21.05 -15.56
N ASP A 229 -4.19 21.55 -16.79
CA ASP A 229 -3.06 21.75 -17.71
C ASP A 229 -2.07 22.79 -17.18
N ARG A 230 -2.56 23.90 -16.60
CA ARG A 230 -1.72 24.87 -15.89
C ARG A 230 -1.02 24.25 -14.67
N PHE A 231 -1.71 23.40 -13.91
CA PHE A 231 -1.10 22.69 -12.78
C PHE A 231 0.02 21.75 -13.25
N LEU A 232 -0.19 21.02 -14.35
CA LEU A 232 0.81 20.14 -14.93
C LEU A 232 2.05 20.91 -15.42
N GLN A 233 1.87 22.12 -15.97
CA GLN A 233 2.98 23.00 -16.33
C GLN A 233 3.79 23.45 -15.11
N LEU A 234 3.13 23.88 -14.03
CA LEU A 234 3.79 24.20 -12.76
C LEU A 234 4.52 22.97 -12.20
N HIS A 235 3.90 21.79 -12.26
CA HIS A 235 4.52 20.56 -11.81
C HIS A 235 5.82 20.26 -12.58
N VAL A 236 5.82 20.36 -13.91
CA VAL A 236 7.02 20.09 -14.71
C VAL A 236 8.13 21.12 -14.47
N SER A 237 7.77 22.41 -14.39
CA SER A 237 8.74 23.50 -14.26
C SER A 237 9.29 23.65 -12.84
N GLU A 238 8.45 23.52 -11.82
CA GLU A 238 8.80 23.88 -10.44
C GLU A 238 9.05 22.68 -9.53
N TYR A 239 8.31 21.58 -9.68
CA TYR A 239 8.55 20.38 -8.87
C TYR A 239 9.95 19.80 -9.10
N LYS A 240 10.50 20.03 -10.31
CA LYS A 240 11.87 19.67 -10.67
C LYS A 240 12.91 20.20 -9.68
N LYS A 241 12.67 21.34 -9.04
CA LYS A 241 13.58 21.91 -8.03
C LYS A 241 13.67 20.98 -6.80
N LEU A 242 12.53 20.55 -6.28
CA LEU A 242 12.45 19.63 -5.14
C LEU A 242 13.05 18.26 -5.47
N SER A 243 12.72 17.72 -6.66
CA SER A 243 13.22 16.42 -7.07
C SER A 243 14.74 16.46 -7.29
N SER A 244 15.30 17.54 -7.83
CA SER A 244 16.75 17.68 -8.04
C SER A 244 17.52 17.66 -6.72
N ILE A 245 17.02 18.33 -5.68
CA ILE A 245 17.61 18.27 -4.33
C ILE A 245 17.59 16.83 -3.81
N ALA A 246 16.44 16.17 -3.90
CA ALA A 246 16.28 14.80 -3.41
C ALA A 246 17.13 13.77 -4.19
N VAL A 247 17.31 13.94 -5.50
CA VAL A 247 18.20 13.12 -6.33
C VAL A 247 19.65 13.31 -5.89
N LYS A 248 20.13 14.55 -5.80
CA LYS A 248 21.50 14.85 -5.34
C LYS A 248 21.78 14.21 -3.98
N GLN A 249 20.88 14.38 -3.00
CA GLN A 249 21.03 13.74 -1.69
C GLN A 249 21.13 12.21 -1.78
N LYS A 250 20.29 11.57 -2.61
CA LYS A 250 20.31 10.11 -2.77
C LYS A 250 21.60 9.64 -3.44
N ASP A 251 22.10 10.38 -4.41
CA ASP A 251 23.31 10.05 -5.15
C ASP A 251 24.56 10.26 -4.29
N THR A 252 24.63 11.35 -3.52
CA THR A 252 25.69 11.55 -2.50
C THR A 252 25.66 10.45 -1.44
N ALA A 253 24.48 10.09 -0.92
CA ALA A 253 24.36 9.00 0.04
C ALA A 253 24.76 7.64 -0.54
N LYS A 254 24.47 7.41 -1.83
CA LYS A 254 24.90 6.20 -2.54
C LYS A 254 26.41 6.19 -2.77
N PHE A 255 27.00 7.33 -3.14
CA PHE A 255 28.44 7.48 -3.35
C PHE A 255 29.24 7.25 -2.06
N ASN A 256 28.74 7.79 -0.94
CA ASN A 256 29.37 7.64 0.38
C ASN A 256 29.12 6.26 1.02
N LYS A 257 28.25 5.44 0.44
CA LYS A 257 27.98 4.10 0.95
C LYS A 257 29.16 3.20 0.59
N GLN A 258 29.87 2.70 1.61
CA GLN A 258 30.92 1.71 1.40
C GLN A 258 30.34 0.44 0.77
N ASP A 259 30.86 0.07 -0.40
CA ASP A 259 30.53 -1.19 -1.07
C ASP A 259 31.25 -2.34 -0.36
N MET A 260 30.57 -2.89 0.66
CA MET A 260 31.02 -4.10 1.35
C MET A 260 30.78 -5.31 0.44
N LEU A 261 31.79 -5.66 -0.35
CA LEU A 261 31.78 -6.90 -1.12
C LEU A 261 32.06 -8.08 -0.19
N PRO A 262 31.27 -9.17 -0.26
CA PRO A 262 31.56 -10.37 0.50
C PRO A 262 32.88 -10.99 0.02
N LEU A 263 33.68 -11.49 0.96
CA LEU A 263 34.94 -12.18 0.63
C LEU A 263 34.63 -13.46 -0.16
N THR A 264 35.50 -13.81 -1.11
CA THR A 264 35.37 -15.05 -1.88
C THR A 264 35.35 -16.28 -0.97
N SER A 265 36.09 -16.25 0.14
CA SER A 265 36.08 -17.30 1.17
C SER A 265 34.69 -17.50 1.77
N ASP A 266 33.95 -16.43 2.02
CA ASP A 266 32.64 -16.50 2.66
C ASP A 266 31.57 -16.99 1.67
N ILE A 267 31.69 -16.60 0.40
CA ILE A 267 30.84 -17.14 -0.68
C ILE A 267 31.06 -18.65 -0.83
N LYS A 268 32.33 -19.10 -0.79
CA LYS A 268 32.67 -20.54 -0.85
C LYS A 268 32.10 -21.28 0.35
N LYS A 269 32.31 -20.78 1.58
CA LYS A 269 31.74 -21.36 2.81
C LYS A 269 30.21 -21.49 2.73
N LEU A 270 29.52 -20.43 2.27
CA LEU A 270 28.07 -20.46 2.09
C LEU A 270 27.64 -21.50 1.06
N ARG A 271 28.31 -21.56 -0.10
CA ARG A 271 28.04 -22.56 -1.13
C ARG A 271 28.21 -23.97 -0.58
N ASP A 272 29.29 -24.22 0.12
CA ASP A 272 29.64 -25.56 0.62
C ASP A 272 28.63 -26.04 1.65
N TYR A 273 28.25 -25.15 2.59
CA TYR A 273 27.14 -25.40 3.50
C TYR A 273 25.84 -25.69 2.75
N GLN A 274 25.46 -24.87 1.78
CA GLN A 274 24.22 -25.07 1.01
C GLN A 274 24.20 -26.42 0.28
N VAL A 275 25.31 -26.84 -0.35
CA VAL A 275 25.39 -28.15 -1.04
C VAL A 275 25.24 -29.29 -0.05
N ALA A 276 26.04 -29.28 1.02
CA ALA A 276 26.05 -30.34 2.02
C ALA A 276 24.68 -30.47 2.71
N GLU A 277 24.06 -29.33 3.04
CA GLU A 277 22.77 -29.31 3.73
C GLU A 277 21.62 -29.72 2.81
N ILE A 278 21.65 -29.37 1.53
CA ILE A 278 20.68 -29.88 0.53
C ILE A 278 20.80 -31.40 0.45
N GLU A 279 22.01 -31.95 0.32
CA GLU A 279 22.20 -33.40 0.23
C GLU A 279 21.72 -34.12 1.50
N ARG A 280 22.05 -33.58 2.68
CA ARG A 280 21.62 -34.11 3.97
C ARG A 280 20.10 -34.09 4.12
N LEU A 281 19.47 -32.95 3.82
CA LEU A 281 18.02 -32.79 3.96
C LEU A 281 17.26 -33.61 2.91
N SER A 282 17.76 -33.73 1.68
CA SER A 282 17.15 -34.58 0.65
C SER A 282 17.04 -36.05 1.08
N LYS A 283 17.97 -36.55 1.91
CA LYS A 283 17.92 -37.91 2.48
C LYS A 283 16.95 -38.04 3.67
N LEU A 284 16.58 -36.94 4.32
CA LEU A 284 15.77 -36.89 5.54
C LEU A 284 14.30 -36.51 5.29
N VAL A 285 13.99 -36.02 4.08
CA VAL A 285 12.65 -35.63 3.68
C VAL A 285 11.83 -36.87 3.38
N ASN A 286 10.85 -37.12 4.25
CA ASN A 286 9.85 -38.17 4.13
C ASN A 286 8.45 -37.52 4.30
N GLU A 287 7.38 -38.23 3.97
CA GLU A 287 6.00 -37.71 3.99
C GLU A 287 5.59 -37.12 5.35
N ASP A 288 6.13 -37.65 6.45
CA ASP A 288 5.83 -37.20 7.82
C ASP A 288 6.66 -36.00 8.30
N ASN A 289 7.73 -35.60 7.57
CA ASN A 289 8.68 -34.58 8.04
C ASN A 289 8.58 -33.25 7.30
N ILE A 290 7.46 -32.54 7.52
CA ILE A 290 7.19 -31.21 6.97
C ILE A 290 8.28 -30.19 7.35
N SER A 291 8.90 -30.33 8.52
CA SER A 291 9.93 -29.41 9.00
C SER A 291 11.20 -29.50 8.13
N SER A 292 11.71 -30.71 7.90
CA SER A 292 12.87 -30.95 7.04
C SER A 292 12.60 -30.51 5.60
N TYR A 293 11.38 -30.73 5.09
CA TYR A 293 10.99 -30.25 3.77
C TYR A 293 11.05 -28.71 3.66
N ARG A 294 10.53 -27.99 4.65
CA ARG A 294 10.60 -26.52 4.68
C ARG A 294 12.03 -26.01 4.75
N GLN A 295 12.88 -26.65 5.55
CA GLN A 295 14.30 -26.31 5.62
C GLN A 295 14.98 -26.54 4.27
N LEU A 296 14.71 -27.66 3.60
CA LEU A 296 15.24 -27.95 2.28
C LEU A 296 14.84 -26.87 1.27
N CYS A 297 13.56 -26.48 1.24
CA CYS A 297 13.08 -25.41 0.38
C CYS A 297 13.80 -24.08 0.64
N ASN A 298 14.05 -23.74 1.91
CA ASN A 298 14.73 -22.49 2.27
C ASN A 298 16.20 -22.49 1.84
N VAL A 299 16.94 -23.59 2.07
CA VAL A 299 18.35 -23.71 1.67
C VAL A 299 18.46 -23.72 0.15
N PHE A 300 17.57 -24.45 -0.53
CA PHE A 300 17.50 -24.49 -1.99
C PHE A 300 17.20 -23.11 -2.58
N LEU A 301 16.20 -22.40 -2.05
CA LEU A 301 15.86 -21.04 -2.48
C LEU A 301 17.05 -20.09 -2.27
N SER A 302 17.72 -20.16 -1.12
CA SER A 302 18.92 -19.37 -0.82
C SER A 302 20.03 -19.63 -1.85
N ARG A 303 20.28 -20.90 -2.20
CA ARG A 303 21.26 -21.29 -3.22
C ARG A 303 20.92 -20.72 -4.59
N VAL A 304 19.66 -20.85 -5.01
CA VAL A 304 19.17 -20.35 -6.29
C VAL A 304 19.32 -18.82 -6.39
N ILE A 305 19.00 -18.10 -5.31
CA ILE A 305 19.19 -16.64 -5.20
C ILE A 305 20.68 -16.28 -5.34
N CYS A 306 21.55 -16.96 -4.60
CA CYS A 306 22.99 -16.71 -4.62
C CYS A 306 23.61 -17.03 -5.98
N PHE A 307 23.25 -18.17 -6.58
CA PHE A 307 23.75 -18.62 -7.88
C PHE A 307 23.39 -17.62 -8.99
N ASN A 308 22.13 -17.19 -9.05
CA ASN A 308 21.68 -16.25 -10.06
C ASN A 308 22.11 -14.79 -9.79
N LYS A 309 22.60 -14.49 -8.57
CA LYS A 309 22.86 -13.12 -8.10
C LYS A 309 21.61 -12.21 -8.25
N ARG A 310 20.42 -12.78 -8.03
CA ARG A 310 19.12 -12.11 -8.20
C ARG A 310 18.46 -11.84 -6.85
N ARG A 311 17.54 -10.88 -6.79
CA ARG A 311 16.73 -10.67 -5.58
C ARG A 311 15.71 -11.79 -5.42
N SER A 312 15.28 -12.05 -4.18
CA SER A 312 14.29 -13.10 -3.85
C SER A 312 12.99 -12.97 -4.65
N GLY A 313 12.53 -11.75 -4.93
CA GLY A 313 11.36 -11.49 -5.76
C GLY A 313 11.53 -11.99 -7.19
N GLU A 314 12.70 -11.80 -7.80
CA GLU A 314 13.00 -12.28 -9.15
C GLU A 314 13.10 -13.82 -9.19
N ALA A 315 13.77 -14.41 -8.19
CA ALA A 315 13.83 -15.86 -8.06
C ALA A 315 12.44 -16.50 -7.92
N SER A 316 11.51 -15.85 -7.22
CA SER A 316 10.13 -16.35 -7.07
C SER A 316 9.29 -16.35 -8.35
N LEU A 317 9.73 -15.63 -9.38
CA LEU A 317 9.04 -15.54 -10.68
C LEU A 317 9.58 -16.53 -11.71
N MET A 318 10.64 -17.26 -11.40
CA MET A 318 11.20 -18.26 -12.31
C MET A 318 10.22 -19.41 -12.53
N LYS A 319 9.96 -19.71 -13.79
CA LYS A 319 9.12 -20.85 -14.19
C LYS A 319 10.03 -22.03 -14.53
N ILE A 320 9.54 -23.26 -14.35
CA ILE A 320 10.26 -24.47 -14.77
C ILE A 320 10.58 -24.43 -16.28
N ALA A 321 9.68 -23.85 -17.09
CA ALA A 321 9.90 -23.62 -18.51
C ALA A 321 11.13 -22.74 -18.79
N SER A 322 11.42 -21.75 -17.93
CA SER A 322 12.58 -20.86 -18.08
C SER A 322 13.94 -21.53 -17.82
N TYR A 323 13.95 -22.81 -17.43
CA TYR A 323 15.16 -23.60 -17.22
C TYR A 323 15.38 -24.65 -18.32
N LYS A 324 14.41 -24.84 -19.22
CA LYS A 324 14.45 -25.88 -20.25
C LYS A 324 15.08 -25.43 -21.59
N ASP A 325 15.54 -24.19 -21.65
CA ASP A 325 16.30 -23.60 -22.76
C ASP A 325 17.73 -23.29 -22.28
#